data_AF-A4RQC2-F1
#
_entry.id   AF-A4RQC2-F1
#
_cell.length_a   1.000
_cell.length_b   1.000
_cell.length_c   1.000
_cell.angle_alpha   90.00
_cell.angle_beta   90.00
_cell.angle_gamma   90.00
#
_symmetry.space_group_name_H-M   'P 1'
#
loop_
_entity.id
_entity.type
_entity.pdbx_description
1 polymer ?
#
loop_
_entity_poly.entity_id
_entity_poly.type
_entity_poly.pdbx_seq_one_letter_code
_entity_poly.pdbx_strand_id
1 'polypeptide(L)'
;MFTASHTTSKVTLRARVATQPRRVSRANRHSRSRNAAVGIDDITGPINDTIKEVQSIGGAKDVVQRLGLYGAPLVFSASALQALHFGGAGNAAAMKAAGLAGPAGPLAPLAAIMLFSAASPYINFLMASAGVFKIGDEIPRLYCGVLYVVAAIGIWHFGSAGATDIWTRHWTVWHLALGAHLLTATNKIRNVLGSSMCDGIRKVATVGPAMLMAALICQNSTWTAWQAASSGPNGPLAVLLIHPLHKYVSLGACFAYLTGAETKFSSVFIAFTYFIAAASFMPPLVAPLCYIGILMNLHNGMALWRETTPKDSLIPAL
;
A
#
# COMPACT_ATOMS: atom_id res chain seq x y z
N MET A 1 -66.97 -3.53 37.39
CA MET A 1 -65.68 -4.21 37.61
C MET A 1 -65.45 -5.11 36.40
N PHE A 2 -64.77 -4.59 35.39
CA PHE A 2 -64.60 -5.25 34.08
C PHE A 2 -63.34 -6.12 34.09
N THR A 3 -63.51 -7.42 33.85
CA THR A 3 -62.43 -8.38 33.62
C THR A 3 -61.94 -8.27 32.18
N ALA A 4 -60.71 -7.76 31.99
CA ALA A 4 -60.05 -7.75 30.70
C ALA A 4 -59.44 -9.14 30.40
N SER A 5 -60.07 -9.86 29.48
CA SER A 5 -59.52 -11.04 28.81
C SER A 5 -58.46 -10.61 27.81
N HIS A 6 -57.20 -10.99 28.03
CA HIS A 6 -56.13 -10.83 27.03
C HIS A 6 -56.31 -11.84 25.89
N THR A 7 -56.94 -11.40 24.81
CA THR A 7 -56.99 -12.12 23.53
C THR A 7 -55.68 -11.91 22.79
N THR A 8 -54.74 -12.85 22.89
CA THR A 8 -53.54 -12.87 22.05
C THR A 8 -53.88 -13.51 20.70
N SER A 9 -54.05 -12.68 19.68
CA SER A 9 -54.17 -13.11 18.29
C SER A 9 -52.87 -13.75 17.83
N LYS A 10 -52.92 -15.07 17.57
CA LYS A 10 -51.83 -15.83 16.93
C LYS A 10 -51.77 -15.46 15.45
N VAL A 11 -50.95 -14.47 15.12
CA VAL A 11 -50.52 -14.26 13.72
C VAL A 11 -49.47 -15.33 13.40
N THR A 12 -49.89 -16.39 12.70
CA THR A 12 -49.00 -17.39 12.10
C THR A 12 -48.21 -16.76 10.95
N LEU A 13 -47.02 -16.25 11.25
CA LEU A 13 -46.00 -15.96 10.24
C LEU A 13 -45.42 -17.28 9.73
N ARG A 14 -45.91 -17.73 8.57
CA ARG A 14 -45.27 -18.79 7.76
C ARG A 14 -43.85 -18.34 7.42
N ALA A 15 -42.86 -19.00 7.99
CA ALA A 15 -41.47 -18.85 7.58
C ALA A 15 -41.32 -19.27 6.11
N ARG A 16 -41.07 -18.31 5.21
CA ARG A 16 -40.51 -18.61 3.89
C ARG A 16 -39.12 -19.18 4.12
N VAL A 17 -38.96 -20.48 3.85
CA VAL A 17 -37.67 -21.13 3.69
C VAL A 17 -36.98 -20.47 2.49
N ALA A 18 -36.16 -19.46 2.75
CA ALA A 18 -35.16 -19.01 1.80
C ALA A 18 -34.04 -20.04 1.81
N THR A 19 -33.89 -20.75 0.70
CA THR A 19 -32.73 -21.60 0.40
C THR A 19 -31.47 -20.74 0.51
N GLN A 20 -30.79 -20.79 1.65
CA GLN A 20 -29.47 -20.18 1.80
C GLN A 20 -28.48 -20.94 0.90
N PRO A 21 -27.71 -20.25 0.04
CA PRO A 21 -26.56 -20.87 -0.58
C PRO A 21 -25.58 -21.25 0.53
N ARG A 22 -25.22 -22.53 0.54
CA ARG A 22 -24.30 -23.17 1.50
C ARG A 22 -22.99 -22.38 1.55
N ARG A 23 -22.88 -21.42 2.48
CA ARG A 23 -21.60 -20.79 2.83
C ARG A 23 -20.74 -21.88 3.46
N VAL A 24 -19.85 -22.45 2.66
CA VAL A 24 -18.78 -23.29 3.18
C VAL A 24 -17.94 -22.38 4.09
N SER A 25 -18.09 -22.60 5.39
CA SER A 25 -17.34 -21.96 6.45
C SER A 25 -15.84 -22.07 6.16
N ARG A 26 -15.22 -20.95 5.77
CA ARG A 26 -13.75 -20.80 5.67
C ARG A 26 -13.07 -20.97 7.04
N ALA A 27 -13.82 -20.95 8.14
CA ALA A 27 -13.28 -21.05 9.50
C ALA A 27 -12.68 -22.43 9.81
N ASN A 28 -13.10 -23.49 9.13
CA ASN A 28 -12.60 -24.86 9.38
C ASN A 28 -11.31 -25.23 8.63
N ARG A 29 -10.72 -24.33 7.82
CA ARG A 29 -9.38 -24.57 7.24
C ARG A 29 -8.23 -24.30 8.22
N HIS A 30 -8.47 -23.55 9.31
CA HIS A 30 -7.40 -23.18 10.25
C HIS A 30 -6.89 -24.30 11.16
N SER A 31 -7.54 -25.48 11.20
CA SER A 31 -7.09 -26.59 12.06
C SER A 31 -6.55 -27.82 11.30
N ARG A 32 -6.54 -27.82 9.95
CA ARG A 32 -6.02 -28.96 9.19
C ARG A 32 -4.63 -28.69 8.60
N SER A 33 -3.66 -29.23 9.35
CA SER A 33 -2.33 -29.67 8.96
C SER A 33 -1.24 -28.60 8.88
N ARG A 34 -0.36 -28.64 9.89
CA ARG A 34 0.97 -28.02 9.86
C ARG A 34 1.94 -28.75 8.91
N ASN A 35 1.50 -29.78 8.17
CA ASN A 35 2.32 -30.63 7.29
C ASN A 35 1.58 -31.06 5.99
N ALA A 36 0.57 -30.33 5.49
CA ALA A 36 0.11 -30.61 4.12
C ALA A 36 1.17 -30.13 3.13
N ALA A 37 1.60 -31.02 2.23
CA ALA A 37 2.34 -30.62 1.05
C ALA A 37 1.52 -29.55 0.31
N VAL A 38 2.16 -28.42 -0.01
CA VAL A 38 1.53 -27.34 -0.80
C VAL A 38 1.05 -27.95 -2.12
N GLY A 39 -0.27 -28.01 -2.30
CA GLY A 39 -0.86 -28.54 -3.52
C GLY A 39 -0.79 -27.54 -4.66
N ILE A 40 -0.89 -28.02 -5.91
CA ILE A 40 -0.98 -27.14 -7.09
C ILE A 40 -2.17 -26.19 -6.94
N ASP A 41 -3.29 -26.65 -6.39
CA ASP A 41 -4.50 -25.86 -6.15
C ASP A 41 -4.32 -24.73 -5.13
N ASP A 42 -3.37 -24.86 -4.20
CA ASP A 42 -3.03 -23.80 -3.24
C ASP A 42 -2.31 -22.61 -3.90
N ILE A 43 -1.86 -22.80 -5.14
CA ILE A 43 -1.20 -21.79 -5.98
C ILE A 43 -2.11 -21.35 -7.13
N THR A 44 -2.65 -22.29 -7.91
CA THR A 44 -3.45 -21.99 -9.11
C THR A 44 -4.82 -21.41 -8.77
N GLY A 45 -5.42 -21.82 -7.65
CA GLY A 45 -6.71 -21.30 -7.18
C GLY A 45 -6.68 -19.78 -6.94
N PRO A 46 -5.80 -19.26 -6.06
CA PRO A 46 -5.67 -17.82 -5.81
C PRO A 46 -5.31 -16.98 -7.05
N ILE A 47 -4.52 -17.54 -7.97
CA ILE A 47 -4.21 -16.88 -9.26
C ILE A 47 -5.48 -16.73 -10.10
N ASN A 48 -6.24 -17.82 -10.28
CA ASN A 48 -7.48 -17.80 -11.04
C ASN A 48 -8.53 -16.86 -10.43
N ASP A 49 -8.61 -16.80 -9.09
CA ASP A 49 -9.48 -15.85 -8.38
C ASP A 49 -9.04 -14.40 -8.63
N THR A 50 -7.74 -14.13 -8.63
CA THR A 50 -7.20 -12.79 -8.96
C THR A 50 -7.53 -12.39 -10.40
N ILE A 51 -7.44 -13.32 -11.37
CA ILE A 51 -7.83 -13.07 -12.77
C ILE A 51 -9.31 -12.71 -12.85
N LYS A 52 -10.18 -13.43 -12.13
CA LYS A 52 -11.62 -13.13 -12.07
C LYS A 52 -11.91 -11.79 -11.40
N GLU A 53 -11.15 -11.40 -10.37
CA GLU A 53 -11.32 -10.10 -9.71
C GLU A 53 -11.14 -8.93 -10.69
N VAL A 54 -10.12 -9.00 -11.56
CA VAL A 54 -9.82 -7.95 -12.55
C VAL A 54 -10.97 -7.75 -13.55
N GLN A 55 -11.86 -8.72 -13.73
CA GLN A 55 -13.02 -8.62 -14.62
C GLN A 55 -14.13 -7.71 -14.09
N SER A 56 -14.01 -7.18 -12.87
CA SER A 56 -14.94 -6.22 -12.27
C SER A 56 -14.22 -4.93 -11.88
N ILE A 57 -14.92 -3.79 -11.87
CA ILE A 57 -14.33 -2.50 -11.45
C ILE A 57 -13.83 -2.60 -10.00
N GLY A 58 -14.67 -3.10 -9.08
CA GLY A 58 -14.29 -3.23 -7.67
C GLY A 58 -13.10 -4.17 -7.45
N GLY A 59 -13.07 -5.31 -8.15
CA GLY A 59 -11.96 -6.24 -8.07
C GLY A 59 -10.69 -5.72 -8.75
N ALA A 60 -10.79 -4.99 -9.86
CA ALA A 60 -9.65 -4.33 -10.48
C ALA A 60 -9.02 -3.29 -9.54
N LYS A 61 -9.84 -2.48 -8.85
CA LYS A 61 -9.34 -1.61 -7.77
C LYS A 61 -8.61 -2.42 -6.70
N ASP A 62 -9.12 -3.60 -6.31
CA ASP A 62 -8.53 -4.45 -5.27
C ASP A 62 -7.16 -4.97 -5.70
N VAL A 63 -7.05 -5.36 -6.96
CA VAL A 63 -5.80 -5.84 -7.55
C VAL A 63 -4.78 -4.70 -7.64
N VAL A 64 -5.18 -3.52 -8.13
CA VAL A 64 -4.30 -2.34 -8.21
C VAL A 64 -3.79 -1.93 -6.82
N GLN A 65 -4.66 -1.92 -5.80
CA GLN A 65 -4.22 -1.58 -4.46
C GLN A 65 -3.24 -2.62 -3.88
N ARG A 66 -3.43 -3.93 -4.19
CA ARG A 66 -2.46 -4.98 -3.82
C ARG A 66 -1.15 -4.83 -4.57
N LEU A 67 -1.20 -4.57 -5.88
CA LEU A 67 -0.02 -4.26 -6.68
C LEU A 67 0.72 -3.05 -6.13
N GLY A 68 0.02 -2.01 -5.68
CA GLY A 68 0.65 -0.88 -5.01
C GLY A 68 1.36 -1.26 -3.71
N LEU A 69 0.76 -2.17 -2.94
CA LEU A 69 1.28 -2.59 -1.63
C LEU A 69 2.50 -3.52 -1.73
N TYR A 70 2.51 -4.44 -2.68
CA TYR A 70 3.63 -5.38 -2.90
C TYR A 70 4.54 -4.98 -4.06
N GLY A 71 4.22 -3.89 -4.75
CA GLY A 71 4.86 -3.49 -5.99
C GLY A 71 6.32 -3.12 -5.83
N ALA A 72 6.67 -2.41 -4.76
CA ALA A 72 8.05 -2.00 -4.54
C ALA A 72 9.03 -3.18 -4.45
N PRO A 73 8.82 -4.19 -3.57
CA PRO A 73 9.69 -5.35 -3.53
C PRO A 73 9.60 -6.19 -4.81
N LEU A 74 8.44 -6.25 -5.47
CA LEU A 74 8.29 -6.96 -6.73
C LEU A 74 9.17 -6.35 -7.84
N VAL A 75 9.01 -5.06 -8.12
CA VAL A 75 9.70 -4.37 -9.21
C VAL A 75 11.20 -4.30 -8.94
N PHE A 76 11.61 -3.95 -7.72
CA PHE A 76 13.03 -3.87 -7.37
C PHE A 76 13.73 -5.23 -7.58
N SER A 77 13.05 -6.31 -7.22
CA SER A 77 13.59 -7.67 -7.35
C SER A 77 13.53 -8.20 -8.78
N ALA A 78 12.46 -7.89 -9.51
CA ALA A 78 12.34 -8.23 -10.93
C ALA A 78 13.45 -7.56 -11.76
N SER A 79 13.75 -6.29 -11.50
CA SER A 79 14.86 -5.56 -12.12
C SER A 79 16.22 -6.22 -11.83
N ALA A 80 16.45 -6.64 -10.58
CA ALA A 80 17.67 -7.37 -10.22
C ALA A 80 17.76 -8.75 -10.92
N LEU A 81 16.66 -9.51 -10.97
CA LEU A 81 16.63 -10.79 -11.69
C LEU A 81 16.84 -10.61 -13.20
N GLN A 82 16.27 -9.55 -13.78
CA GLN A 82 16.47 -9.21 -15.18
C GLN A 82 17.95 -8.92 -15.48
N ALA A 83 18.64 -8.21 -14.60
CA ALA A 83 20.08 -7.98 -14.73
C ALA A 83 20.89 -9.26 -14.62
N LEU A 84 20.59 -10.10 -13.63
CA LEU A 84 21.34 -11.32 -13.34
C LEU A 84 21.27 -12.37 -14.46
N HIS A 85 20.11 -12.51 -15.11
CA HIS A 85 19.86 -13.61 -16.05
C HIS A 85 19.65 -13.19 -17.50
N PHE A 86 19.25 -11.94 -17.71
CA PHE A 86 18.77 -11.48 -19.01
C PHE A 86 19.47 -10.19 -19.49
N GLY A 87 20.54 -9.77 -18.81
CA GLY A 87 21.35 -8.60 -19.22
C GLY A 87 20.66 -7.24 -19.02
N GLY A 88 19.64 -7.16 -18.16
CA GLY A 88 18.98 -5.90 -17.81
C GLY A 88 19.87 -4.91 -17.04
N ALA A 89 19.44 -3.64 -16.97
CA ALA A 89 20.20 -2.57 -16.32
C ALA A 89 20.34 -2.70 -14.79
N GLY A 90 19.46 -3.49 -14.15
CA GLY A 90 19.46 -3.72 -12.71
C GLY A 90 19.15 -2.46 -11.90
N ASN A 91 19.61 -2.45 -10.65
CA ASN A 91 19.24 -1.41 -9.68
C ASN A 91 20.34 -0.36 -9.45
N ALA A 92 21.55 -0.56 -9.99
CA ALA A 92 22.71 0.26 -9.67
C ALA A 92 22.52 1.74 -10.08
N ALA A 93 22.02 2.00 -11.29
CA ALA A 93 21.79 3.36 -11.77
C ALA A 93 20.72 4.08 -10.94
N ALA A 94 19.64 3.38 -10.59
CA ALA A 94 18.59 3.90 -9.71
C ALA A 94 19.10 4.21 -8.30
N MET A 95 19.83 3.28 -7.67
CA MET A 95 20.41 3.49 -6.34
C MET A 95 21.37 4.67 -6.33
N LYS A 96 22.22 4.79 -7.37
CA LYS A 96 23.11 5.93 -7.55
C LYS A 96 22.34 7.24 -7.70
N ALA A 97 21.28 7.25 -8.51
CA ALA A 97 20.43 8.43 -8.71
C ALA A 97 19.70 8.86 -7.42
N ALA A 98 19.39 7.91 -6.53
CA ALA A 98 18.86 8.17 -5.20
C ALA A 98 19.92 8.50 -4.15
N GLY A 99 21.21 8.55 -4.51
CA GLY A 99 22.30 8.84 -3.57
C GLY A 99 22.56 7.73 -2.55
N LEU A 100 22.18 6.49 -2.85
CA LEU A 100 22.30 5.33 -1.95
C LEU A 100 23.55 4.51 -2.27
N ALA A 101 24.47 4.38 -1.30
CA ALA A 101 25.72 3.61 -1.43
C ALA A 101 25.64 2.18 -0.86
N GLY A 102 24.66 1.87 0.01
CA GLY A 102 24.47 0.53 0.59
C GLY A 102 23.78 0.53 1.96
N PRO A 103 23.65 -0.66 2.59
CA PRO A 103 23.11 -0.82 3.94
C PRO A 103 23.85 -0.02 5.01
N ALA A 104 23.11 0.66 5.88
CA ALA A 104 23.65 1.45 6.97
C ALA A 104 22.67 1.54 8.16
N GLY A 105 23.20 1.94 9.32
CA GLY A 105 22.42 2.06 10.56
C GLY A 105 22.15 0.72 11.28
N PRO A 106 21.27 0.73 12.30
CA PRO A 106 21.07 -0.43 13.17
C PRO A 106 20.51 -1.68 12.48
N LEU A 107 19.78 -1.50 11.37
CA LEU A 107 19.24 -2.62 10.58
C LEU A 107 20.12 -2.98 9.39
N ALA A 108 21.34 -2.43 9.26
CA ALA A 108 22.24 -2.73 8.15
C ALA A 108 22.50 -4.23 7.94
N PRO A 109 22.73 -5.07 8.97
CA PRO A 109 22.94 -6.50 8.77
C PRO A 109 21.71 -7.19 8.15
N LEU A 110 20.52 -6.81 8.63
CA LEU A 110 19.28 -7.37 8.12
C LEU A 110 18.98 -6.86 6.70
N ALA A 111 19.28 -5.60 6.41
CA ALA A 111 19.17 -5.05 5.07
C ALA A 111 20.14 -5.73 4.10
N ALA A 112 21.39 -5.99 4.51
CA ALA A 112 22.35 -6.74 3.70
C ALA A 112 21.82 -8.13 3.33
N ILE A 113 21.24 -8.86 4.29
CA ILE A 113 20.69 -10.20 4.06
C ILE A 113 19.40 -10.16 3.24
N MET A 114 18.45 -9.28 3.56
CA MET A 114 17.12 -9.28 2.95
C MET A 114 17.06 -8.57 1.60
N LEU A 115 17.93 -7.60 1.34
CA LEU A 115 17.90 -6.77 0.13
C LEU A 115 19.09 -6.99 -0.81
N PHE A 116 20.26 -7.38 -0.30
CA PHE A 116 21.52 -7.41 -1.08
C PHE A 116 22.18 -8.78 -1.18
N SER A 117 21.63 -9.82 -0.55
CA SER A 117 22.17 -11.17 -0.71
C SER A 117 21.85 -11.73 -2.10
N ALA A 118 22.61 -12.72 -2.55
CA ALA A 118 22.37 -13.40 -3.83
C ALA A 118 20.96 -14.04 -3.91
N ALA A 119 20.39 -14.44 -2.76
CA ALA A 119 19.05 -15.03 -2.70
C ALA A 119 17.93 -13.98 -2.64
N SER A 120 18.24 -12.74 -2.23
CA SER A 120 17.25 -11.69 -1.99
C SER A 120 16.33 -11.42 -3.17
N PRO A 121 16.81 -11.26 -4.42
CA PRO A 121 15.92 -11.00 -5.56
C PRO A 121 14.87 -12.10 -5.77
N TYR A 122 15.23 -13.36 -5.59
CA TYR A 122 14.29 -14.47 -5.76
C TYR A 122 13.25 -14.50 -4.64
N ILE A 123 13.69 -14.43 -3.39
CA ILE A 123 12.78 -14.50 -2.23
C ILE A 123 11.83 -13.30 -2.24
N ASN A 124 12.35 -12.10 -2.49
CA ASN A 124 11.55 -10.87 -2.53
C ASN A 124 10.55 -10.91 -3.70
N PHE A 125 10.98 -11.38 -4.88
CA PHE A 125 10.09 -11.55 -6.03
C PHE A 125 8.97 -12.55 -5.74
N LEU A 126 9.30 -13.71 -5.17
CA LEU A 126 8.33 -14.77 -4.83
C LEU A 126 7.35 -14.30 -3.75
N MET A 127 7.84 -13.69 -2.67
CA MET A 127 6.98 -13.21 -1.58
C MET A 127 6.08 -12.06 -2.05
N ALA A 128 6.62 -11.11 -2.82
CA ALA A 128 5.81 -10.02 -3.35
C ALA A 128 4.75 -10.54 -4.34
N SER A 129 5.11 -11.46 -5.24
CA SER A 129 4.17 -12.09 -6.17
C SER A 129 3.08 -12.87 -5.44
N ALA A 130 3.47 -13.67 -4.44
CA ALA A 130 2.52 -14.39 -3.59
C ALA A 130 1.54 -13.43 -2.89
N GLY A 131 2.03 -12.28 -2.41
CA GLY A 131 1.21 -11.23 -1.83
C GLY A 131 0.18 -10.63 -2.81
N VAL A 132 0.59 -10.36 -4.06
CA VAL A 132 -0.30 -9.85 -5.11
C VAL A 132 -1.42 -10.85 -5.42
N PHE A 133 -1.07 -12.13 -5.57
CA PHE A 133 -1.98 -13.22 -5.92
C PHE A 133 -2.70 -13.85 -4.71
N LYS A 134 -2.50 -13.33 -3.50
CA LYS A 134 -3.10 -13.85 -2.24
C LYS A 134 -2.72 -15.31 -1.92
N ILE A 135 -1.51 -15.73 -2.28
CA ILE A 135 -0.95 -17.05 -1.96
C ILE A 135 -0.25 -16.99 -0.59
N GLY A 136 -0.33 -18.05 0.23
CA GLY A 136 0.47 -18.17 1.46
C GLY A 136 -0.02 -17.34 2.67
N ASP A 137 -1.30 -16.99 2.69
CA ASP A 137 -1.98 -16.31 3.81
C ASP A 137 -1.26 -15.03 4.30
N GLU A 138 -0.73 -15.05 5.52
CA GLU A 138 -0.08 -13.90 6.17
C GLU A 138 1.42 -13.83 5.93
N ILE A 139 2.05 -14.89 5.40
CA ILE A 139 3.50 -14.97 5.27
C ILE A 139 4.03 -13.86 4.34
N PRO A 140 3.49 -13.66 3.12
CA PRO A 140 3.90 -12.53 2.28
C PRO A 140 3.71 -11.17 2.95
N ARG A 141 2.62 -11.00 3.72
CA ARG A 141 2.35 -9.73 4.41
C ARG A 141 3.40 -9.43 5.45
N LEU A 142 3.71 -10.41 6.29
CA LEU A 142 4.70 -10.26 7.35
C LEU A 142 6.09 -10.02 6.74
N TYR A 143 6.48 -10.84 5.75
CA TYR A 143 7.77 -10.74 5.09
C TYR A 143 7.96 -9.39 4.40
N CYS A 144 7.05 -9.02 3.49
CA CYS A 144 7.15 -7.75 2.77
C CYS A 144 6.99 -6.56 3.71
N GLY A 145 6.16 -6.66 4.75
CA GLY A 145 6.02 -5.63 5.78
C GLY A 145 7.34 -5.36 6.52
N VAL A 146 8.04 -6.42 6.95
CA VAL A 146 9.38 -6.30 7.56
C VAL A 146 10.38 -5.77 6.53
N LEU A 147 10.35 -6.26 5.30
CA LEU A 147 11.24 -5.82 4.23
C LEU A 147 11.14 -4.31 3.98
N TYR A 148 9.92 -3.74 4.01
CA TYR A 148 9.71 -2.30 3.91
C TYR A 148 10.34 -1.54 5.08
N VAL A 149 10.15 -2.01 6.32
CA VAL A 149 10.75 -1.38 7.51
C VAL A 149 12.28 -1.44 7.45
N VAL A 150 12.82 -2.59 7.02
CA VAL A 150 14.26 -2.80 6.83
C VAL A 150 14.80 -1.91 5.72
N ALA A 151 14.08 -1.73 4.61
CA ALA A 151 14.49 -0.79 3.57
C ALA A 151 14.45 0.65 4.08
N ALA A 152 13.40 1.04 4.81
CA ALA A 152 13.26 2.39 5.36
C ALA A 152 14.41 2.75 6.31
N ILE A 153 14.71 1.87 7.26
CA ILE A 153 15.65 2.14 8.37
C ILE A 153 17.06 1.60 8.07
N GLY A 154 17.22 0.67 7.15
CA GLY A 154 18.52 0.08 6.79
C GLY A 154 19.13 0.64 5.51
N ILE A 155 18.35 1.35 4.68
CA ILE A 155 18.83 1.89 3.39
C ILE A 155 18.51 3.36 3.24
N TRP A 156 17.24 3.74 3.39
CA TRP A 156 16.85 5.12 3.15
C TRP A 156 17.34 6.01 4.28
N HIS A 157 16.82 5.87 5.49
CA HIS A 157 17.09 6.80 6.58
C HIS A 157 18.58 6.95 6.95
N PHE A 158 19.30 5.83 6.98
CA PHE A 158 20.71 5.78 7.40
C PHE A 158 21.70 5.64 6.24
N GLY A 159 21.22 5.60 5.00
CA GLY A 159 22.09 5.51 3.82
C GLY A 159 22.97 6.75 3.62
N SER A 160 23.84 6.70 2.61
CA SER A 160 24.82 7.76 2.31
C SER A 160 24.22 9.14 2.01
N ALA A 161 22.99 9.22 1.53
CA ALA A 161 22.26 10.49 1.37
C ALA A 161 21.82 11.10 2.72
N GLY A 162 21.67 10.24 3.74
CA GLY A 162 21.34 10.62 5.12
C GLY A 162 19.91 11.14 5.32
N ALA A 163 19.52 11.26 6.59
CA ALA A 163 18.21 11.79 6.97
C ALA A 163 18.04 13.31 6.72
N THR A 164 19.10 14.03 6.34
CA THR A 164 19.03 15.45 5.99
C THR A 164 18.52 15.68 4.57
N ASP A 165 18.64 14.67 3.70
CA ASP A 165 18.14 14.74 2.34
C ASP A 165 16.60 14.57 2.29
N ILE A 166 15.92 15.54 1.69
CA ILE A 166 14.45 15.61 1.60
C ILE A 166 13.89 14.41 0.85
N TRP A 167 14.59 13.98 -0.21
CA TRP A 167 14.20 12.83 -1.01
C TRP A 167 14.24 11.55 -0.17
N THR A 168 15.34 11.33 0.55
CA THR A 168 15.54 10.20 1.44
C THR A 168 14.53 10.14 2.59
N ARG A 169 14.21 11.29 3.21
CA ARG A 169 13.15 11.39 4.23
C ARG A 169 11.80 10.97 3.68
N HIS A 170 11.48 11.42 2.46
CA HIS A 170 10.21 11.10 1.82
C HIS A 170 10.08 9.60 1.53
N TRP A 171 11.10 9.00 0.93
CA TRP A 171 11.13 7.56 0.65
C TRP A 171 11.10 6.71 1.92
N THR A 172 11.75 7.16 3.00
CA THR A 172 11.68 6.50 4.30
C THR A 172 10.23 6.40 4.78
N VAL A 173 9.48 7.51 4.77
CA VAL A 173 8.09 7.51 5.25
C VAL A 173 7.16 6.70 4.36
N TRP A 174 7.37 6.69 3.04
CA TRP A 174 6.62 5.82 2.14
C TRP A 174 6.82 4.34 2.45
N HIS A 175 8.07 3.90 2.63
CA HIS A 175 8.36 2.51 2.99
C HIS A 175 7.73 2.18 4.36
N LEU A 176 7.85 3.05 5.36
CA LEU A 176 7.23 2.83 6.67
C LEU A 176 5.70 2.76 6.58
N ALA A 177 5.07 3.60 5.76
CA ALA A 177 3.62 3.57 5.55
C ALA A 177 3.14 2.23 4.98
N LEU A 178 3.78 1.74 3.91
CA LEU A 178 3.40 0.45 3.30
C LEU A 178 3.74 -0.73 4.21
N GLY A 179 4.88 -0.66 4.91
CA GLY A 179 5.23 -1.61 5.97
C GLY A 179 4.16 -1.67 7.05
N ALA A 180 3.68 -0.52 7.53
CA ALA A 180 2.60 -0.43 8.50
C ALA A 180 1.29 -1.03 7.97
N HIS A 181 0.91 -0.73 6.72
CA HIS A 181 -0.27 -1.32 6.08
C HIS A 181 -0.24 -2.84 6.02
N LEU A 182 0.91 -3.42 5.71
CA LEU A 182 1.09 -4.87 5.65
C LEU A 182 1.11 -5.51 7.04
N LEU A 183 1.91 -4.96 7.96
CA LEU A 183 2.11 -5.53 9.29
C LEU A 183 0.83 -5.48 10.13
N THR A 184 0.12 -4.35 10.16
CA THR A 184 -1.15 -4.20 10.91
C THR A 184 -2.34 -4.97 10.32
N ALA A 185 -2.18 -5.49 9.10
CA ALA A 185 -3.14 -6.41 8.48
C ALA A 185 -2.93 -7.87 8.87
N THR A 186 -1.89 -8.20 9.66
CA THR A 186 -1.64 -9.55 10.17
C THR A 186 -2.31 -9.79 11.52
N ASN A 187 -2.82 -10.99 11.74
CA ASN A 187 -3.37 -11.42 13.02
C ASN A 187 -2.33 -11.32 14.13
N LYS A 188 -1.06 -11.66 13.84
CA LYS A 188 0.03 -11.57 14.81
C LYS A 188 0.15 -10.16 15.41
N ILE A 189 0.19 -9.13 14.58
CA ILE A 189 0.32 -7.74 15.05
C ILE A 189 -0.99 -7.24 15.65
N ARG A 190 -2.13 -7.58 15.05
CA ARG A 190 -3.46 -7.20 15.55
C ARG A 190 -3.73 -7.76 16.95
N ASN A 191 -3.25 -8.96 17.26
CA ASN A 191 -3.39 -9.56 18.58
C ASN A 191 -2.54 -8.87 19.65
N VAL A 192 -1.40 -8.27 19.28
CA VAL A 192 -0.50 -7.58 20.20
C VAL A 192 -0.96 -6.14 20.45
N LEU A 193 -1.35 -5.42 19.40
CA LEU A 193 -1.68 -3.98 19.48
C LEU A 193 -3.18 -3.72 19.66
N GLY A 194 -4.03 -4.68 19.34
CA GLY A 194 -5.48 -4.50 19.23
C GLY A 194 -5.91 -3.85 17.93
N SER A 195 -7.16 -4.11 17.52
CA SER A 195 -7.71 -3.60 16.26
C SER A 195 -7.74 -2.08 16.18
N SER A 196 -8.16 -1.40 17.26
CA SER A 196 -8.27 0.07 17.26
C SER A 196 -6.92 0.76 17.00
N MET A 197 -5.85 0.30 17.65
CA MET A 197 -4.50 0.85 17.44
C MET A 197 -3.99 0.55 16.02
N CYS A 198 -4.23 -0.66 15.52
CA CYS A 198 -3.88 -1.03 14.14
C CYS A 198 -4.61 -0.15 13.11
N ASP A 199 -5.89 0.11 13.31
CA ASP A 199 -6.69 0.93 12.42
C ASP A 199 -6.23 2.40 12.46
N GLY A 200 -5.88 2.92 13.64
CA GLY A 200 -5.25 4.23 13.80
C GLY A 200 -3.89 4.34 13.09
N ILE A 201 -3.02 3.35 13.24
CA ILE A 201 -1.72 3.29 12.54
C ILE A 201 -1.93 3.29 11.03
N ARG A 202 -2.88 2.51 10.51
CA ARG A 202 -3.18 2.49 9.06
C ARG A 202 -3.69 3.83 8.58
N LYS A 203 -4.53 4.51 9.37
CA LYS A 203 -5.02 5.84 9.05
C LYS A 203 -3.87 6.84 8.91
N VAL A 204 -2.92 6.83 9.86
CA VAL A 204 -1.71 7.65 9.80
C VAL A 204 -0.81 7.26 8.63
N ALA A 205 -0.61 5.96 8.38
CA ALA A 205 0.19 5.48 7.25
C ALA A 205 -0.37 5.92 5.89
N THR A 206 -1.70 6.00 5.76
CA THR A 206 -2.37 6.37 4.52
C THR A 206 -2.07 7.82 4.12
N VAL A 207 -2.07 8.76 5.08
CA VAL A 207 -1.90 10.20 4.81
C VAL A 207 -0.52 10.74 5.19
N GLY A 208 0.25 9.98 5.96
CA GLY A 208 1.58 10.36 6.45
C GLY A 208 2.55 10.80 5.35
N PRO A 209 2.65 10.08 4.22
CA PRO A 209 3.51 10.51 3.12
C PRO A 209 3.11 11.86 2.51
N ALA A 210 1.82 12.12 2.28
CA ALA A 210 1.33 13.42 1.81
C ALA A 210 1.58 14.53 2.83
N MET A 211 1.33 14.25 4.12
CA MET A 211 1.57 15.20 5.20
C MET A 211 3.04 15.57 5.33
N LEU A 212 3.96 14.59 5.23
CA LEU A 212 5.40 14.86 5.22
C LEU A 212 5.80 15.72 4.02
N MET A 213 5.29 15.41 2.82
CA MET A 213 5.58 16.23 1.63
C MET A 213 5.18 17.67 1.84
N ALA A 214 3.95 17.89 2.28
CA ALA A 214 3.45 19.24 2.52
C ALA A 214 4.29 19.97 3.59
N ALA A 215 4.68 19.28 4.67
CA ALA A 215 5.56 19.84 5.69
C ALA A 215 6.96 20.21 5.15
N LEU A 216 7.54 19.37 4.28
CA LEU A 216 8.83 19.64 3.66
C LEU A 216 8.76 20.84 2.69
N ILE A 217 7.66 21.01 1.95
CA ILE A 217 7.42 22.21 1.12
C ILE A 217 7.34 23.46 2.01
N CYS A 218 6.70 23.38 3.18
CA CYS A 218 6.64 24.51 4.12
C CYS A 218 8.01 24.94 4.64
N GLN A 219 9.00 24.05 4.66
CA GLN A 219 10.37 24.34 5.12
C GLN A 219 11.27 24.98 4.04
N ASN A 220 10.70 25.40 2.89
CA ASN A 220 11.46 25.92 1.73
C ASN A 220 12.56 24.97 1.23
N SER A 221 12.35 23.67 1.43
CA SER A 221 13.14 22.61 0.81
C SER A 221 13.22 22.86 -0.70
N THR A 222 14.40 22.79 -1.33
CA THR A 222 14.53 23.02 -2.77
C THR A 222 13.91 21.86 -3.56
N TRP A 223 12.94 22.16 -4.43
CA TRP A 223 12.21 21.19 -5.26
C TRP A 223 12.80 21.08 -6.67
N THR A 224 14.04 21.49 -6.90
CA THR A 224 14.60 21.67 -8.25
C THR A 224 14.46 20.40 -9.12
N ALA A 225 14.61 19.21 -8.54
CA ALA A 225 14.39 17.94 -9.24
C ALA A 225 12.90 17.66 -9.57
N TRP A 226 11.97 18.03 -8.69
CA TRP A 226 10.53 17.92 -8.91
C TRP A 226 10.00 19.00 -9.86
N GLN A 227 10.59 20.20 -9.84
CA GLN A 227 10.31 21.28 -10.78
C GLN A 227 10.77 20.91 -12.20
N ALA A 228 11.89 20.19 -12.34
CA ALA A 228 12.30 19.60 -13.60
C ALA A 228 11.32 18.50 -14.08
N ALA A 229 10.67 17.77 -13.17
CA ALA A 229 9.60 16.83 -13.55
C ALA A 229 8.32 17.55 -14.05
N SER A 230 8.09 18.81 -13.66
CA SER A 230 6.95 19.61 -14.11
C SER A 230 7.05 20.14 -15.54
N SER A 231 8.18 19.94 -16.22
CA SER A 231 8.35 20.27 -17.65
C SER A 231 8.09 19.08 -18.59
N GLY A 232 7.75 17.90 -18.05
CA GLY A 232 7.37 16.73 -18.84
C GLY A 232 5.94 16.80 -19.40
N PRO A 233 5.49 15.78 -20.16
CA PRO A 233 4.15 15.74 -20.79
C PRO A 233 2.98 15.92 -19.80
N ASN A 234 3.15 15.49 -18.56
CA ASN A 234 2.17 15.63 -17.46
C ASN A 234 2.44 16.86 -16.57
N GLY A 235 3.23 17.81 -17.08
CA GLY A 235 3.60 19.06 -16.42
C GLY A 235 2.42 19.92 -15.93
N PRO A 236 1.32 20.07 -16.70
CA PRO A 236 0.15 20.82 -16.24
C PRO A 236 -0.47 20.25 -14.95
N LEU A 237 -0.45 18.93 -14.76
CA LEU A 237 -0.92 18.30 -13.52
C LEU A 237 0.07 18.53 -12.36
N ALA A 238 1.38 18.53 -12.66
CA ALA A 238 2.42 18.80 -11.66
C ALA A 238 2.27 20.22 -11.05
N VAL A 239 1.85 21.21 -11.85
CA VAL A 239 1.61 22.60 -11.41
C VAL A 239 0.67 22.68 -10.21
N LEU A 240 -0.32 21.79 -10.12
CA LEU A 240 -1.27 21.76 -9.00
C LEU A 240 -0.60 21.44 -7.66
N LEU A 241 0.42 20.57 -7.64
CA LEU A 241 1.10 20.20 -6.38
C LEU A 241 2.20 21.18 -6.00
N ILE A 242 2.77 21.92 -6.96
CA ILE A 242 3.79 22.94 -6.72
C ILE A 242 3.17 24.32 -6.44
N HIS A 243 1.84 24.46 -6.54
CA HIS A 243 1.16 25.71 -6.24
C HIS A 243 1.43 26.15 -4.79
N PRO A 244 1.74 27.43 -4.51
CA PRO A 244 2.14 27.88 -3.18
C PRO A 244 1.15 27.56 -2.05
N LEU A 245 -0.15 27.51 -2.39
CA LEU A 245 -1.22 27.19 -1.43
C LEU A 245 -1.39 25.68 -1.20
N HIS A 246 -0.94 24.82 -2.12
CA HIS A 246 -1.17 23.38 -2.05
C HIS A 246 -0.65 22.78 -0.73
N LYS A 247 0.52 23.22 -0.25
CA LYS A 247 1.10 22.75 1.01
C LYS A 247 0.21 22.98 2.24
N TYR A 248 -0.46 24.13 2.32
CA TYR A 248 -1.34 24.45 3.45
C TYR A 248 -2.65 23.68 3.36
N VAL A 249 -3.24 23.61 2.17
CA VAL A 249 -4.47 22.84 1.93
C VAL A 249 -4.23 21.35 2.17
N SER A 250 -3.09 20.82 1.73
CA SER A 250 -2.71 19.42 1.94
C SER A 250 -2.50 19.08 3.42
N LEU A 251 -1.81 19.93 4.18
CA LEU A 251 -1.71 19.77 5.64
C LEU A 251 -3.09 19.81 6.30
N GLY A 252 -3.91 20.80 5.96
CA GLY A 252 -5.27 20.94 6.49
C GLY A 252 -6.14 19.71 6.21
N ALA A 253 -6.14 19.22 4.98
CA ALA A 253 -6.86 18.00 4.59
C ALA A 253 -6.34 16.77 5.34
N CYS A 254 -5.01 16.62 5.50
CA CYS A 254 -4.44 15.51 6.27
C CYS A 254 -4.89 15.56 7.74
N PHE A 255 -4.88 16.73 8.38
CA PHE A 255 -5.35 16.88 9.76
C PHE A 255 -6.86 16.67 9.89
N ALA A 256 -7.66 17.19 8.97
CA ALA A 256 -9.11 17.00 8.96
C ALA A 256 -9.47 15.51 8.82
N TYR A 257 -8.77 14.81 7.91
CA TYR A 257 -8.90 13.37 7.76
C TYR A 257 -8.51 12.62 9.05
N LEU A 258 -7.34 12.90 9.62
CA LEU A 258 -6.84 12.23 10.83
C LEU A 258 -7.77 12.41 12.04
N THR A 259 -8.24 13.64 12.27
CA THR A 259 -9.15 13.98 13.37
C THR A 259 -10.59 13.52 13.13
N GLY A 260 -10.96 13.24 11.87
CA GLY A 260 -12.31 12.88 11.48
C GLY A 260 -13.25 14.09 11.35
N ALA A 261 -12.73 15.32 11.43
CA ALA A 261 -13.51 16.54 11.27
C ALA A 261 -14.14 16.63 9.86
N GLU A 262 -13.42 16.18 8.85
CA GLU A 262 -13.92 16.03 7.49
C GLU A 262 -13.16 14.87 6.82
N THR A 263 -13.88 13.85 6.34
CA THR A 263 -13.26 12.64 5.79
C THR A 263 -13.49 12.45 4.30
N LYS A 264 -14.61 12.94 3.74
CA LYS A 264 -14.97 12.71 2.34
C LYS A 264 -14.15 13.60 1.40
N PHE A 265 -14.21 14.92 1.57
CA PHE A 265 -13.47 15.84 0.71
C PHE A 265 -11.96 15.71 0.92
N SER A 266 -11.53 15.49 2.15
CA SER A 266 -10.13 15.33 2.53
C SER A 266 -9.53 14.07 1.92
N SER A 267 -10.25 12.93 1.95
CA SER A 267 -9.77 11.70 1.29
C SER A 267 -9.69 11.87 -0.23
N VAL A 268 -10.68 12.49 -0.87
CA VAL A 268 -10.66 12.78 -2.31
C VAL A 268 -9.50 13.69 -2.68
N PHE A 269 -9.31 14.78 -1.95
CA PHE A 269 -8.22 15.73 -2.19
C PHE A 269 -6.85 15.06 -2.07
N ILE A 270 -6.60 14.35 -0.96
CA ILE A 270 -5.33 13.67 -0.73
C ILE A 270 -5.11 12.53 -1.74
N ALA A 271 -6.17 11.81 -2.14
CA ALA A 271 -6.09 10.81 -3.19
C ALA A 271 -5.62 11.41 -4.52
N PHE A 272 -6.17 12.57 -4.92
CA PHE A 272 -5.71 13.28 -6.11
C PHE A 272 -4.25 13.74 -5.99
N THR A 273 -3.80 14.19 -4.82
CA THR A 273 -2.37 14.49 -4.59
C THR A 273 -1.51 13.28 -4.91
N TYR A 274 -1.88 12.09 -4.44
CA TYR A 274 -1.14 10.87 -4.75
C TYR A 274 -1.21 10.46 -6.23
N PHE A 275 -2.38 10.58 -6.87
CA PHE A 275 -2.51 10.24 -8.29
C PHE A 275 -1.70 11.19 -9.19
N ILE A 276 -1.69 12.49 -8.88
CA ILE A 276 -0.87 13.47 -9.60
C ILE A 276 0.62 13.19 -9.36
N ALA A 277 1.03 12.87 -8.11
CA ALA A 277 2.38 12.46 -7.81
C ALA A 277 2.82 11.25 -8.66
N ALA A 278 1.97 10.20 -8.70
CA ALA A 278 2.20 9.01 -9.51
C ALA A 278 2.29 9.32 -11.02
N ALA A 279 1.41 10.18 -11.55
CA ALA A 279 1.34 10.44 -12.98
C ALA A 279 2.40 11.44 -13.47
N SER A 280 2.81 12.40 -12.65
CA SER A 280 3.64 13.52 -13.10
C SER A 280 5.07 13.50 -12.56
N PHE A 281 5.25 13.12 -11.30
CA PHE A 281 6.56 13.28 -10.64
C PHE A 281 7.36 11.98 -10.56
N MET A 282 6.69 10.82 -10.56
CA MET A 282 7.37 9.53 -10.52
C MET A 282 7.92 9.07 -11.89
N PRO A 283 7.26 9.27 -13.04
CA PRO A 283 7.75 8.76 -14.32
C PRO A 283 9.15 9.27 -14.76
N PRO A 284 9.54 10.53 -14.47
CA PRO A 284 10.88 11.02 -14.81
C PRO A 284 12.04 10.36 -14.03
N LEU A 285 11.76 9.58 -12.99
CA LEU A 285 12.80 8.94 -12.20
C LEU A 285 13.44 7.76 -12.93
N VAL A 286 14.70 7.47 -12.60
CA VAL A 286 15.43 6.33 -13.17
C VAL A 286 14.78 5.01 -12.73
N ALA A 287 14.52 4.11 -13.67
CA ALA A 287 13.99 2.78 -13.35
C ALA A 287 14.97 1.97 -12.47
N PRO A 288 14.46 1.18 -11.50
CA PRO A 288 13.04 0.92 -11.22
C PRO A 288 12.35 1.93 -10.28
N LEU A 289 13.01 3.00 -9.83
CA LEU A 289 12.43 3.93 -8.84
C LEU A 289 11.15 4.60 -9.32
N CYS A 290 11.03 4.88 -10.62
CA CYS A 290 9.79 5.41 -11.20
C CYS A 290 8.59 4.49 -10.94
N TYR A 291 8.70 3.23 -11.32
CA TYR A 291 7.64 2.24 -11.15
C TYR A 291 7.32 1.99 -9.68
N ILE A 292 8.35 1.93 -8.84
CA ILE A 292 8.16 1.81 -7.38
C ILE A 292 7.35 2.99 -6.88
N GLY A 293 7.78 4.22 -7.16
CA GLY A 293 7.12 5.44 -6.73
C GLY A 293 5.66 5.52 -7.22
N ILE A 294 5.40 5.14 -8.47
CA ILE A 294 4.04 5.04 -9.03
C ILE A 294 3.19 4.10 -8.18
N LEU A 295 3.67 2.88 -7.92
CA LEU A 295 2.92 1.85 -7.19
C LEU A 295 2.65 2.25 -5.74
N MET A 296 3.62 2.85 -5.06
CA MET A 296 3.45 3.35 -3.69
C MET A 296 2.35 4.43 -3.64
N ASN A 297 2.41 5.40 -4.54
CA ASN A 297 1.40 6.46 -4.63
C ASN A 297 0.01 5.91 -4.99
N LEU A 298 -0.06 4.97 -5.94
CA LEU A 298 -1.31 4.30 -6.29
C LEU A 298 -1.92 3.55 -5.10
N HIS A 299 -1.13 2.91 -4.24
CA HIS A 299 -1.66 2.24 -3.05
C HIS A 299 -2.43 3.20 -2.12
N ASN A 300 -1.77 4.27 -1.70
CA ASN A 300 -2.36 5.24 -0.77
C ASN A 300 -3.48 6.05 -1.42
N GLY A 301 -3.31 6.45 -2.68
CA GLY A 301 -4.36 7.11 -3.46
C GLY A 301 -5.61 6.24 -3.57
N MET A 302 -5.47 4.96 -3.91
CA MET A 302 -6.59 4.03 -3.97
C MET A 302 -7.21 3.75 -2.60
N ALA A 303 -6.41 3.71 -1.52
CA ALA A 303 -6.92 3.52 -0.17
C ALA A 303 -7.92 4.61 0.22
N LEU A 304 -7.56 5.87 -0.04
CA LEU A 304 -8.42 7.04 0.21
C LEU A 304 -9.58 7.12 -0.78
N TRP A 305 -9.34 6.85 -2.06
CA TRP A 305 -10.37 6.88 -3.10
C TRP A 305 -11.54 5.94 -2.79
N ARG A 306 -11.28 4.81 -2.14
CA ARG A 306 -12.32 3.84 -1.74
C ARG A 306 -13.23 4.30 -0.62
N GLU A 307 -12.79 5.26 0.18
CA GLU A 307 -13.63 5.78 1.27
C GLU A 307 -14.81 6.58 0.73
N THR A 308 -14.69 7.09 -0.50
CA THR A 308 -15.67 7.95 -1.14
C THR A 308 -16.22 7.39 -2.44
N THR A 309 -15.66 6.31 -2.98
CA THR A 309 -16.16 5.69 -4.21
C THR A 309 -16.91 4.39 -3.94
N PRO A 310 -18.11 4.21 -4.50
CA PRO A 310 -18.80 2.92 -4.48
C PRO A 310 -17.91 1.81 -5.06
N LYS A 311 -18.13 0.58 -4.59
CA LYS A 311 -17.31 -0.58 -4.99
C LYS A 311 -17.24 -0.75 -6.51
N ASP A 312 -18.36 -0.59 -7.20
CA ASP A 312 -18.49 -0.84 -8.64
C ASP A 312 -18.44 0.44 -9.49
N SER A 313 -18.00 1.57 -8.93
CA SER A 313 -17.91 2.86 -9.64
C SER A 313 -16.50 3.42 -9.56
N LEU A 314 -15.96 3.97 -10.64
CA LEU A 314 -14.72 4.75 -10.57
C LEU A 314 -14.93 6.18 -10.07
N ILE A 315 -16.18 6.63 -10.01
CA ILE A 315 -16.59 7.99 -9.66
C ILE A 315 -16.93 8.06 -8.16
N PRO A 316 -16.45 9.08 -7.42
CA PRO A 316 -16.84 9.31 -6.04
C PRO A 316 -18.33 9.61 -5.89
N ALA A 317 -18.94 9.04 -4.86
CA ALA A 317 -20.27 9.41 -4.38
C ALA A 317 -20.09 10.54 -3.36
N LEU A 318 -20.03 11.78 -3.87
CA LEU A 318 -19.92 12.98 -3.04
C LEU A 318 -21.19 13.17 -2.21
#